data_AF-A0A7S1T188-F1
#
_entry.id   AF-A0A7S1T188-F1
#
_cell.length_a   1.000
_cell.length_b   1.000
_cell.length_c   1.000
_cell.angle_alpha   90.00
_cell.angle_beta   90.00
_cell.angle_gamma   90.00
#
_symmetry.space_group_name_H-M   'P 1'
#
loop_
_entity.id
_entity.type
_entity.pdbx_description
1 polymer ?
#
loop_
_entity_poly.entity_id
_entity_poly.type
_entity_poly.pdbx_seq_one_letter_code
_entity_poly.pdbx_strand_id
1 'polypeptide(L)'
;AVLVLGGSTGCGAVGIQIAKALGAATVCTTASAPTHSIIRELGADEIVDYRAVDWQDALQGRKFDVVYDCVGGRSSWVAAKTRGVLADKGRYITIVGDTESRVGEPITPARSLSTIMRLLGRTLRGAVTGQKYNILFKQPSSECLEV
;
A
#
# COMPACT_ATOMS: atom_id res chain seq x y z
N ALA A 1 11.31 4.97 -7.27
CA ALA A 1 10.85 5.44 -5.94
C ALA A 1 9.79 4.50 -5.38
N VAL A 2 9.80 4.30 -4.06
CA VAL A 2 8.82 3.46 -3.33
C VAL A 2 8.01 4.34 -2.39
N LEU A 3 6.69 4.19 -2.40
CA LEU A 3 5.78 4.79 -1.43
C LEU A 3 5.29 3.72 -0.45
N VAL A 4 5.49 3.94 0.85
CA VAL A 4 4.97 3.07 1.92
C VAL A 4 3.82 3.78 2.63
N LEU A 5 2.58 3.32 2.45
CA LEU A 5 1.44 3.86 3.20
C LEU A 5 1.39 3.21 4.60
N GLY A 6 1.35 4.05 5.64
CA GLY A 6 1.32 3.61 7.04
C GLY A 6 2.71 3.22 7.57
N GLY A 7 3.72 4.06 7.37
CA GLY A 7 5.11 3.78 7.75
C GLY A 7 5.35 3.52 9.24
N SER A 8 4.50 4.07 10.11
CA SER A 8 4.57 3.85 11.56
C SER A 8 4.00 2.50 12.02
N THR A 9 3.41 1.71 11.13
CA THR A 9 2.91 0.37 11.46
C THR A 9 4.06 -0.64 11.48
N GLY A 10 3.90 -1.80 12.15
CA GLY A 10 4.94 -2.84 12.16
C GLY A 10 5.33 -3.29 10.75
N CYS A 11 4.35 -3.56 9.88
CA CYS A 11 4.61 -3.92 8.49
C CYS A 11 5.20 -2.76 7.67
N GLY A 12 4.75 -1.53 7.89
CA GLY A 12 5.26 -0.35 7.21
C GLY A 12 6.72 -0.06 7.56
N ALA A 13 7.07 -0.12 8.84
CA ALA A 13 8.43 0.08 9.34
C ALA A 13 9.43 -0.94 8.75
N VAL A 14 9.02 -2.21 8.66
CA VAL A 14 9.80 -3.25 7.98
C VAL A 14 9.86 -2.99 6.48
N GLY A 15 8.74 -2.58 5.86
CA GLY A 15 8.68 -2.25 4.43
C GLY A 15 9.63 -1.12 4.01
N ILE A 16 9.78 -0.09 4.85
CA ILE A 16 10.74 1.02 4.62
C ILE A 16 12.17 0.48 4.56
N GLN A 17 12.56 -0.30 5.56
CA GLN A 17 13.91 -0.86 5.65
C GLN A 17 14.20 -1.81 4.48
N ILE A 18 13.24 -2.67 4.13
CA ILE A 18 13.36 -3.56 2.96
C ILE A 18 13.54 -2.74 1.68
N ALA A 19 12.74 -1.70 1.47
CA ALA A 19 12.84 -0.86 0.28
C ALA A 19 14.23 -0.22 0.17
N LYS A 20 14.78 0.32 1.27
CA LYS A 20 16.13 0.87 1.29
C LYS A 20 17.20 -0.19 1.06
N ALA A 21 17.10 -1.35 1.72
CA ALA A 21 18.04 -2.45 1.55
C ALA A 21 18.08 -2.99 0.12
N LEU A 22 16.94 -2.94 -0.60
CA LEU A 22 16.84 -3.31 -2.01
C LEU A 22 17.28 -2.20 -2.98
N GLY A 23 17.84 -1.09 -2.47
CA GLY A 23 18.40 -0.02 -3.29
C GLY A 23 17.36 0.95 -3.85
N ALA A 24 16.19 1.10 -3.22
CA ALA A 24 15.26 2.15 -3.60
C ALA A 24 15.93 3.53 -3.48
N ALA A 25 16.02 4.25 -4.61
CA ALA A 25 16.60 5.59 -4.66
C ALA A 25 15.87 6.61 -3.75
N THR A 26 14.57 6.40 -3.55
CA THR A 26 13.74 7.22 -2.67
C THR A 26 12.66 6.36 -2.05
N VAL A 27 12.52 6.45 -0.73
CA VAL A 27 11.44 5.87 0.06
C VAL A 27 10.64 7.01 0.69
N CYS A 28 9.44 7.22 0.17
CA CYS A 28 8.45 8.13 0.74
C CYS A 28 7.48 7.32 1.61
N THR A 29 6.97 7.89 2.70
CA THR A 29 5.98 7.22 3.54
C THR A 29 4.96 8.16 4.13
N THR A 30 3.81 7.63 4.55
CA THR A 30 2.82 8.37 5.34
C THR A 30 2.93 8.01 6.81
N ALA A 31 3.04 9.01 7.69
CA ALA A 31 3.09 8.81 9.13
C ALA A 31 2.80 10.10 9.90
N SER A 32 2.30 10.00 11.13
CA SER A 32 2.04 11.17 11.98
C SER A 32 3.31 11.74 12.62
N ALA A 33 3.34 13.06 12.84
CA ALA A 33 4.49 13.80 13.39
C ALA A 33 5.27 13.11 14.54
N PRO A 34 4.64 12.54 15.59
CA PRO A 34 5.38 11.92 16.70
C PRO A 34 6.31 10.77 16.31
N THR A 35 6.06 10.12 15.18
CA THR A 35 6.84 8.96 14.70
C THR A 35 7.90 9.31 13.67
N HIS A 36 8.00 10.58 13.27
CA HIS A 36 8.85 10.99 12.16
C HIS A 36 10.34 10.75 12.41
N SER A 37 10.85 10.95 13.64
CA SER A 37 12.26 10.72 13.96
C SER A 37 12.66 9.26 13.71
N ILE A 38 11.92 8.34 14.33
CA ILE A 38 12.14 6.89 14.21
C ILE A 38 12.02 6.46 12.74
N ILE A 39 11.01 6.96 12.01
CA ILE A 39 10.79 6.57 10.62
C ILE A 39 11.92 7.04 9.69
N ARG A 40 12.53 8.20 9.95
CA ARG A 40 13.74 8.63 9.23
C ARG A 40 14.93 7.73 9.53
N GLU A 41 15.11 7.31 10.78
CA GLU A 41 16.16 6.36 11.17
C GLU A 41 16.00 4.99 10.47
N LEU A 42 14.76 4.55 10.25
CA LEU A 42 14.45 3.35 9.46
C LEU A 42 14.76 3.50 7.95
N GLY A 43 15.03 4.73 7.49
CA GLY A 43 15.48 5.00 6.13
C GLY A 43 14.44 5.66 5.22
N ALA A 44 13.35 6.22 5.76
CA ALA A 44 12.47 7.06 4.95
C ALA A 44 13.17 8.37 4.56
N ASP A 45 13.17 8.69 3.26
CA ASP A 45 13.72 9.93 2.72
C ASP A 45 12.70 11.08 2.84
N GLU A 46 11.42 10.76 2.65
CA GLU A 46 10.33 11.73 2.68
C GLU A 46 9.18 11.20 3.53
N ILE A 47 8.57 12.07 4.33
CA ILE A 47 7.42 11.71 5.18
C ILE A 47 6.29 12.70 4.92
N VAL A 48 5.13 12.16 4.56
CA VAL A 48 3.88 12.90 4.46
C VAL A 48 3.10 12.73 5.77
N ASP A 49 2.87 13.83 6.49
CA ASP A 49 1.99 13.80 7.65
C ASP A 49 0.53 13.80 7.20
N TYR A 50 -0.06 12.60 7.21
CA TYR A 50 -1.45 12.38 6.82
C TYR A 50 -2.47 13.07 7.75
N ARG A 51 -2.06 13.53 8.95
CA ARG A 51 -2.92 14.32 9.85
C ARG A 51 -2.93 15.80 9.48
N ALA A 52 -1.90 16.28 8.78
CA ALA A 52 -1.80 17.67 8.35
C ALA A 52 -2.37 17.86 6.95
N VAL A 53 -2.17 16.90 6.05
CA VAL A 53 -2.61 16.95 4.66
C VAL A 53 -3.00 15.57 4.16
N ASP A 54 -4.03 15.46 3.31
CA ASP A 54 -4.32 14.21 2.63
C ASP A 54 -3.14 13.84 1.73
N TRP A 55 -2.60 12.63 1.93
CA TRP A 55 -1.45 12.17 1.17
C TRP A 55 -1.71 12.11 -0.33
N GLN A 56 -2.97 11.91 -0.73
CA GLN A 56 -3.39 11.83 -2.12
C GLN A 56 -3.16 13.16 -2.84
N ASP A 57 -3.39 14.26 -2.13
CA ASP A 57 -3.19 15.61 -2.65
C ASP A 57 -1.72 16.01 -2.54
N ALA A 58 -1.07 15.70 -1.42
CA ALA A 58 0.35 15.99 -1.20
C ALA A 58 1.28 15.31 -2.22
N LEU A 59 0.88 14.14 -2.74
CA LEU A 59 1.67 13.36 -3.70
C LEU A 59 1.10 13.41 -5.13
N GLN A 60 0.12 14.27 -5.41
CA GLN A 60 -0.50 14.34 -6.73
C GLN A 60 0.55 14.57 -7.84
N GLY A 61 0.50 13.76 -8.89
CA GLY A 61 1.41 13.82 -10.03
C GLY A 61 2.82 13.23 -9.78
N ARG A 62 3.15 12.83 -8.54
CA ARG A 62 4.43 12.18 -8.23
C ARG A 62 4.37 10.69 -8.51
N LYS A 63 5.22 10.18 -9.41
CA LYS A 63 5.20 8.77 -9.80
C LYS A 63 6.09 7.89 -8.90
N PHE A 64 5.50 6.83 -8.36
CA PHE A 64 6.18 5.78 -7.60
C PHE A 64 6.07 4.45 -8.34
N ASP A 65 7.19 3.74 -8.48
CA ASP A 65 7.26 2.43 -9.14
C ASP A 65 6.56 1.35 -8.32
N VAL A 66 6.63 1.49 -7.00
CA VAL A 66 5.97 0.61 -6.03
C VAL A 66 5.22 1.43 -5.01
N VAL A 67 3.96 1.08 -4.78
CA VAL A 67 3.18 1.52 -3.63
C VAL A 67 2.96 0.31 -2.75
N TYR A 68 3.54 0.30 -1.55
CA TYR A 68 3.35 -0.71 -0.53
C TYR A 68 2.37 -0.21 0.53
N ASP A 69 1.18 -0.81 0.56
CA ASP A 69 0.03 -0.32 1.30
C ASP A 69 -0.28 -1.20 2.51
N CYS A 70 -0.01 -0.65 3.70
CA CYS A 70 -0.32 -1.24 5.00
C CYS A 70 -1.59 -0.65 5.65
N VAL A 71 -2.27 0.29 4.98
CA VAL A 71 -3.49 0.93 5.49
C VAL A 71 -4.72 0.28 4.86
N GLY A 72 -4.66 -0.01 3.57
CA GLY A 72 -5.74 -0.62 2.82
C GLY A 72 -6.82 0.36 2.40
N GLY A 73 -7.95 -0.23 2.02
CA GLY A 73 -9.13 0.51 1.59
C GLY A 73 -9.15 0.80 0.09
N ARG A 74 -10.37 0.85 -0.45
CA ARG A 74 -10.59 1.06 -1.88
C ARG A 74 -10.09 2.44 -2.34
N SER A 75 -10.27 3.46 -1.49
CA SER A 75 -9.86 4.84 -1.78
C SER A 75 -8.36 4.93 -2.06
N SER A 76 -7.53 4.25 -1.27
CA SER A 76 -6.07 4.27 -1.41
C SER A 76 -5.60 3.79 -2.78
N TRP A 77 -6.14 2.66 -3.25
CA TRP A 77 -5.87 2.15 -4.59
C TRP A 77 -6.37 3.09 -5.70
N VAL A 78 -7.62 3.57 -5.57
CA VAL A 78 -8.21 4.45 -6.58
C VAL A 78 -7.41 5.73 -6.69
N ALA A 79 -7.08 6.36 -5.57
CA ALA A 79 -6.33 7.59 -5.52
C ALA A 79 -4.91 7.41 -6.06
N ALA A 80 -4.23 6.32 -5.69
CA ALA A 80 -2.91 6.02 -6.21
C ALA A 80 -2.90 6.02 -7.75
N LYS A 81 -3.97 5.52 -8.38
CA LYS A 81 -4.13 5.59 -9.83
C LYS A 81 -4.56 6.98 -10.32
N THR A 82 -5.69 7.50 -9.84
CA THR A 82 -6.34 8.68 -10.46
C THR A 82 -5.60 9.98 -10.20
N ARG A 83 -4.81 10.05 -9.12
CA ARG A 83 -3.92 11.18 -8.81
C ARG A 83 -2.53 11.05 -9.45
N GLY A 84 -2.30 9.99 -10.24
CA GLY A 84 -1.02 9.76 -10.93
C GLY A 84 0.12 9.39 -10.00
N VAL A 85 -0.18 8.84 -8.81
CA VAL A 85 0.84 8.47 -7.81
C VAL A 85 1.54 7.18 -8.20
N LEU A 86 0.79 6.20 -8.71
CA LEU A 86 1.35 4.96 -9.23
C LEU A 86 1.91 5.19 -10.63
N ALA A 87 3.21 4.91 -10.81
CA ALA A 87 3.86 5.02 -12.10
C ALA A 87 3.20 4.12 -13.16
N ASP A 88 3.46 4.44 -14.42
CA ASP A 88 3.10 3.55 -15.53
C ASP A 88 3.86 2.22 -15.36
N LYS A 89 3.18 1.09 -15.51
CA LYS A 89 3.71 -0.25 -15.20
C LYS A 89 4.14 -0.46 -13.73
N GLY A 90 3.77 0.46 -12.83
CA GLY A 90 4.03 0.35 -11.40
C GLY A 90 3.24 -0.78 -10.72
N ARG A 91 3.65 -1.12 -9.50
CA ARG A 91 3.03 -2.16 -8.68
C ARG A 91 2.42 -1.58 -7.41
N TYR A 92 1.14 -1.82 -7.22
CA TYR A 92 0.47 -1.58 -5.94
C TYR A 92 0.37 -2.89 -5.18
N ILE A 93 1.06 -2.99 -4.05
CA ILE A 93 1.14 -4.17 -3.21
C ILE A 93 0.44 -3.82 -1.89
N THR A 94 -0.59 -4.56 -1.50
CA THR A 94 -1.28 -4.34 -0.22
C THR A 94 -1.33 -5.60 0.60
N ILE A 95 -1.19 -5.46 1.91
CA ILE A 95 -1.39 -6.56 2.88
C ILE A 95 -2.81 -6.54 3.48
N VAL A 96 -3.59 -5.48 3.22
CA VAL A 96 -4.92 -5.28 3.80
C VAL A 96 -6.02 -5.52 2.76
N GLY A 97 -5.80 -5.13 1.50
CA GLY A 97 -6.81 -5.21 0.44
C GLY A 97 -7.89 -4.12 0.52
N ASP A 98 -9.01 -4.37 -0.17
CA ASP A 98 -10.18 -3.46 -0.26
C ASP A 98 -11.04 -3.41 1.01
N THR A 99 -10.48 -3.82 2.15
CA THR A 99 -11.20 -4.04 3.41
C THR A 99 -11.71 -2.70 3.98
N GLU A 100 -12.86 -2.25 3.46
CA GLU A 100 -13.84 -1.40 4.16
C GLU A 100 -14.66 -2.24 5.17
N SER A 101 -14.32 -3.51 5.36
CA SER A 101 -14.98 -4.40 6.30
C SER A 101 -14.79 -3.84 7.70
N ARG A 102 -15.86 -3.26 8.25
CA ARG A 102 -16.04 -3.19 9.70
C ARG A 102 -15.83 -4.60 10.23
N VAL A 103 -14.76 -4.78 10.99
CA VAL A 103 -14.45 -6.05 11.66
C VAL A 103 -15.72 -6.51 12.38
N GLY A 104 -16.29 -7.64 11.96
CA GLY A 104 -17.50 -8.23 12.57
C GLY A 104 -18.76 -8.33 11.70
N GLU A 105 -18.80 -7.76 10.49
CA GLU A 105 -19.97 -7.96 9.60
C GLU A 105 -19.92 -9.29 8.82
N PRO A 106 -21.05 -10.01 8.66
CA PRO A 106 -21.10 -11.26 7.90
C PRO A 106 -20.70 -11.09 6.43
N ILE A 107 -19.92 -12.04 5.93
CA ILE A 107 -19.57 -12.12 4.51
C ILE A 107 -20.79 -12.63 3.72
N THR A 108 -21.50 -11.72 3.05
CA THR A 108 -22.65 -12.07 2.20
C THR A 108 -22.19 -12.45 0.78
N PRO A 109 -22.84 -13.42 0.09
CA PRO A 109 -22.48 -13.82 -1.28
C PRO A 109 -22.39 -12.65 -2.28
N ALA A 110 -23.29 -11.67 -2.18
CA ALA A 110 -23.27 -10.47 -3.03
C ALA A 110 -21.99 -9.61 -2.82
N ARG A 111 -21.51 -9.51 -1.57
CA ARG A 111 -20.26 -8.79 -1.24
C ARG A 111 -19.04 -9.53 -1.77
N SER A 112 -19.00 -10.85 -1.61
CA SER A 112 -17.94 -11.70 -2.17
C SER A 112 -17.86 -11.57 -3.69
N LEU A 113 -19.01 -11.66 -4.39
CA LEU A 113 -19.08 -11.46 -5.83
C LEU A 113 -18.59 -10.06 -6.24
N SER A 114 -19.03 -9.01 -5.54
CA SER A 114 -18.60 -7.64 -5.85
C SER A 114 -17.09 -7.45 -5.69
N THR A 115 -16.49 -8.08 -4.69
CA THR A 115 -15.04 -8.04 -4.44
C THR A 115 -14.29 -8.77 -5.56
N ILE A 116 -14.75 -9.97 -5.92
CA ILE A 116 -14.19 -10.76 -7.02
C ILE A 116 -14.26 -9.98 -8.34
N MET A 117 -15.41 -9.41 -8.68
CA MET A 117 -15.60 -8.62 -9.90
C MET A 117 -14.68 -7.39 -9.95
N ARG A 118 -14.42 -6.75 -8.80
CA ARG A 118 -13.47 -5.63 -8.71
C ARG A 118 -12.03 -6.10 -8.96
N LEU A 119 -11.60 -7.19 -8.34
CA LEU A 119 -10.27 -7.75 -8.53
C LEU A 119 -10.06 -8.23 -9.96
N LEU A 120 -11.08 -8.86 -10.56
CA LEU A 120 -11.06 -9.23 -11.97
C LEU A 120 -10.95 -7.99 -12.87
N GLY A 121 -11.75 -6.96 -12.60
CA GLY A 121 -11.67 -5.69 -13.32
C GLY A 121 -10.33 -4.97 -13.15
N ARG A 122 -9.59 -5.19 -12.05
CA ARG A 122 -8.21 -4.71 -11.88
C ARG A 122 -7.22 -5.51 -12.70
N THR A 123 -7.40 -6.83 -12.76
CA THR A 123 -6.56 -7.73 -13.56
C THR A 123 -6.68 -7.42 -15.05
N LEU A 124 -7.92 -7.33 -15.56
CA LEU A 124 -8.19 -6.97 -16.96
C LEU A 124 -7.61 -5.60 -17.31
N ARG A 125 -7.81 -4.60 -16.45
CA ARG A 125 -7.22 -3.27 -16.67
C ARG A 125 -5.71 -3.25 -16.56
N GLY A 126 -5.12 -4.04 -15.66
CA GLY A 126 -3.68 -4.17 -15.55
C GLY A 126 -3.04 -4.78 -16.79
N ALA A 127 -3.77 -5.64 -17.52
CA ALA A 127 -3.32 -6.11 -18.84
C ALA A 127 -3.25 -4.98 -19.88
N VAL A 128 -4.10 -3.95 -19.76
CA VAL A 128 -4.11 -2.79 -20.66
C VAL A 128 -3.11 -1.71 -20.23
N THR A 129 -3.08 -1.32 -18.96
CA THR A 129 -2.24 -0.21 -18.47
C THR A 129 -0.86 -0.65 -17.99
N GLY A 130 -0.61 -1.96 -17.88
CA GLY A 130 0.59 -2.53 -17.28
C GLY A 130 0.70 -2.39 -15.76
N GLN A 131 -0.15 -1.57 -15.13
CA GLN A 131 -0.16 -1.39 -13.67
C GLN A 131 -0.74 -2.62 -12.98
N LYS A 132 -0.02 -3.15 -11.99
CA LYS A 132 -0.42 -4.38 -11.29
C LYS A 132 -0.94 -4.07 -9.90
N TYR A 133 -1.99 -4.79 -9.50
CA TYR A 133 -2.53 -4.79 -8.15
C TYR A 133 -2.30 -6.17 -7.54
N ASN A 134 -1.57 -6.23 -6.43
CA ASN A 134 -1.18 -7.46 -5.76
C ASN A 134 -1.63 -7.40 -4.30
N ILE A 135 -2.43 -8.37 -3.88
CA ILE A 135 -2.67 -8.59 -2.46
C ILE A 135 -1.67 -9.63 -1.99
N LEU A 136 -0.83 -9.26 -1.02
CA LEU A 136 0.18 -10.16 -0.47
C LEU A 136 -0.48 -10.98 0.65
N PHE A 137 -0.95 -12.17 0.28
CA PHE A 137 -1.31 -13.21 1.23
C PHE A 137 -0.23 -14.30 1.22
N LYS A 138 0.37 -14.55 2.38
CA LYS A 138 1.20 -15.74 2.61
C LYS A 138 0.38 -16.66 3.50
N GLN A 139 0.13 -17.89 3.06
CA GLN A 139 -0.44 -18.90 3.95
C GLN A 139 0.53 -19.15 5.10
N PRO A 140 0.08 -19.10 6.36
CA PRO A 140 0.92 -19.48 7.48
C PRO A 140 1.25 -20.98 7.36
N SER A 141 2.54 -21.32 7.33
CA SER A 141 2.99 -22.71 7.51
C SER A 141 3.29 -22.95 9.00
N SER A 142 3.08 -24.18 9.47
CA SER A 142 3.39 -24.58 10.85
C SER A 142 4.87 -24.39 11.18
N GLU A 143 5.75 -24.58 10.18
CA GLU A 143 7.20 -24.32 10.26
C GLU A 143 7.54 -22.89 10.75
N CYS A 144 6.67 -21.90 10.53
CA CYS A 144 6.92 -20.52 10.97
C CYS A 144 6.77 -20.33 12.49
N LEU A 145 6.22 -21.30 13.22
CA LEU A 145 5.94 -21.22 14.65
C LEU A 145 6.68 -22.29 15.48
N GLU A 146 7.49 -23.12 14.82
CA GLU A 146 8.38 -24.06 15.49
C GLU A 146 9.61 -23.29 15.98
N VAL A 147 9.68 -23.08 17.31
CA VAL A 147 10.78 -22.46 18.06
C VAL A 147 11.50 -23.49 18.91
#